data_AF-A0A2S9GN70-F1
#
_entry.id   AF-A0A2S9GN70-F1
#
_cell.length_a   1.000
_cell.length_b   1.000
_cell.length_c   1.000
_cell.angle_alpha   90.00
_cell.angle_beta   90.00
_cell.angle_gamma   90.00
#
_symmetry.space_group_name_H-M   'P 1'
#
loop_
_entity.id
_entity.type
_entity.pdbx_description
1 polymer ?
#
loop_
_entity_poly.entity_id
_entity_poly.type
_entity_poly.pdbx_seq_one_letter_code
_entity_poly.pdbx_strand_id
1 'polypeptide(L)' 'VGGEIRARGPQMLTGYLRADDTRDAFDEAGYFRTGDLGRWTDDGFLVVTGRAKDIIIRNGENISPKEVEDILVTHPRVA' A
#
# COMPACT_ATOMS: atom_id res chain seq x y z
N VAL A 1 -8.53 -12.98 1.56
CA VAL A 1 -8.00 -12.45 0.29
C VAL A 1 -7.56 -11.01 0.55
N GLY A 2 -6.29 -10.67 0.31
CA GLY A 2 -5.76 -9.32 0.47
C GLY A 2 -5.90 -8.49 -0.80
N GLY A 3 -5.84 -7.17 -0.69
CA GLY A 3 -5.98 -6.26 -1.83
C GLY A 3 -5.47 -4.85 -1.52
N GLU A 4 -5.51 -3.97 -2.52
CA GLU A 4 -5.20 -2.56 -2.36
C GLU A 4 -6.24 -1.88 -1.46
N ILE A 5 -5.77 -1.12 -0.47
CA ILE A 5 -6.60 -0.26 0.36
C ILE A 5 -7.02 0.95 -0.48
N ARG A 6 -8.32 1.19 -0.59
CA ARG A 6 -8.87 2.36 -1.28
C ARG A 6 -9.75 3.16 -0.35
N ALA A 7 -9.65 4.49 -0.42
CA ALA A 7 -10.30 5.38 0.53
C ALA A 7 -11.16 6.43 -0.17
N ARG A 8 -12.30 6.77 0.44
CA ARG A 8 -13.18 7.85 0.00
C ARG A 8 -13.85 8.48 1.21
N GLY A 9 -13.87 9.81 1.26
CA GLY A 9 -14.50 10.53 2.36
C GLY A 9 -14.16 12.01 2.37
N PRO A 10 -14.74 12.78 3.31
CA PRO A 10 -14.61 14.24 3.35
C PRO A 10 -13.19 14.74 3.58
N GLN A 11 -12.30 13.91 4.14
CA GLN A 11 -10.91 14.27 4.41
C GLN A 11 -9.96 13.95 3.26
N MET A 12 -10.47 13.39 2.14
CA MET A 12 -9.62 13.09 0.98
C MET A 12 -9.27 14.35 0.21
N LEU A 13 -8.08 14.34 -0.38
CA LEU A 13 -7.71 15.32 -1.41
C LEU A 13 -8.71 15.29 -2.58
N THR A 14 -8.90 16.42 -3.24
CA THR A 14 -9.75 16.52 -4.44
C THR A 14 -8.98 16.22 -5.73
N GLY A 15 -7.65 16.27 -5.67
CA GLY A 15 -6.75 16.03 -6.79
C GLY A 15 -5.35 16.55 -6.49
N TYR A 16 -4.42 16.26 -7.39
CA TYR A 16 -3.08 16.84 -7.41
C TYR A 16 -3.06 18.13 -8.24
N LEU A 17 -2.01 18.93 -8.04
CA LEU A 17 -1.81 20.16 -8.81
C LEU A 17 -1.72 19.89 -10.32
N ARG A 18 -1.06 18.79 -10.71
CA ARG A 18 -1.02 18.34 -12.11
C ARG A 18 -2.19 17.39 -12.38
N ALA A 19 -2.94 17.68 -13.44
CA ALA A 19 -4.09 16.87 -13.81
C ALA A 19 -3.71 15.42 -14.17
N ASP A 20 -2.54 15.22 -14.78
CA ASP A 20 -2.06 13.88 -15.14
C ASP A 20 -1.83 12.99 -13.90
N ASP A 21 -1.31 13.56 -12.81
CA ASP A 21 -1.09 12.83 -11.55
C ASP A 21 -2.43 12.45 -10.88
N THR A 22 -3.51 13.19 -11.15
CA THR A 22 -4.85 12.93 -10.59
C THR A 22 -5.56 11.78 -11.30
N ARG A 23 -5.35 11.64 -12.61
CA ARG A 23 -6.09 10.70 -13.45
C ARG A 23 -5.98 9.26 -12.96
N ASP A 24 -4.77 8.85 -12.57
CA ASP A 24 -4.50 7.48 -12.15
C ASP A 24 -4.62 7.29 -10.63
N ALA A 25 -4.89 8.35 -9.88
CA ALA A 25 -4.97 8.34 -8.43
C ALA A 25 -6.33 7.88 -7.89
N PHE A 26 -7.38 7.97 -8.71
CA PHE A 26 -8.74 7.58 -8.36
C PHE A 26 -9.23 6.46 -9.28
N ASP A 27 -10.13 5.61 -8.78
CA ASP A 27 -10.89 4.69 -9.63
C ASP A 27 -12.19 5.30 -10.16
N GLU A 28 -12.89 4.56 -11.03
CA GLU A 28 -14.14 5.01 -11.66
C GLU A 28 -15.26 5.31 -10.65
N ALA A 29 -15.18 4.75 -9.43
CA ALA A 29 -16.12 5.00 -8.35
C ALA A 29 -15.71 6.17 -7.44
N GLY A 30 -14.59 6.84 -7.76
CA GLY A 30 -14.06 7.99 -7.02
C GLY A 30 -13.33 7.62 -5.74
N TYR A 31 -12.86 6.38 -5.58
CA TYR A 31 -11.99 6.02 -4.47
C TYR A 31 -10.54 6.33 -4.81
N PHE A 32 -9.83 6.92 -3.84
CA PHE A 32 -8.40 7.14 -3.92
C PHE A 32 -7.63 5.84 -3.73
N ARG A 33 -6.64 5.63 -4.60
CA ARG A 33 -5.69 4.52 -4.59
C ARG A 33 -4.51 4.87 -3.68
N THR A 34 -4.49 4.29 -2.48
CA THR A 34 -3.44 4.58 -1.49
C THR A 34 -2.08 4.02 -1.90
N GLY A 35 -2.08 2.97 -2.72
CA GLY A 35 -0.89 2.15 -2.99
C GLY A 35 -0.51 1.22 -1.83
N ASP A 36 -1.27 1.19 -0.74
CA ASP A 36 -1.07 0.28 0.38
C ASP A 36 -1.87 -1.01 0.17
N LEU A 37 -1.28 -2.15 0.54
CA LEU A 37 -1.97 -3.43 0.59
C LEU A 37 -2.52 -3.67 1.99
N GLY A 38 -3.67 -4.32 2.08
CA GLY A 38 -4.25 -4.67 3.36
C GLY A 38 -5.17 -5.88 3.32
N ARG A 39 -5.55 -6.30 4.52
CA ARG A 39 -6.54 -7.36 4.74
C ARG A 39 -7.39 -7.04 5.96
N TRP A 40 -8.65 -7.45 5.90
CA TRP A 40 -9.53 -7.46 7.07
C TRP A 40 -9.17 -8.63 7.98
N THR A 41 -9.21 -8.39 9.30
CA THR A 41 -9.23 -9.44 10.32
C THR A 41 -10.66 -9.87 10.62
N ASP A 42 -10.82 -11.05 11.22
CA ASP A 42 -12.14 -11.56 11.62
C ASP A 42 -12.81 -10.65 12.67
N ASP A 43 -12.01 -9.92 13.45
CA ASP A 43 -12.46 -8.93 14.42
C ASP A 43 -12.83 -7.56 13.81
N GLY A 44 -12.79 -7.44 12.48
CA GLY A 44 -13.23 -6.24 11.76
C GLY A 44 -12.19 -5.11 11.68
N PHE A 45 -10.91 -5.40 11.92
CA PHE A 45 -9.83 -4.41 11.77
C PHE A 45 -9.17 -4.53 10.40
N LEU A 46 -8.72 -3.40 9.86
CA LEU A 46 -7.90 -3.37 8.64
C LEU A 46 -6.42 -3.36 9.03
N VAL A 47 -5.67 -4.36 8.56
CA VAL A 47 -4.23 -4.44 8.76
C VAL A 47 -3.52 -4.10 7.46
N VAL A 48 -2.59 -3.16 7.52
CA VAL A 48 -1.70 -2.81 6.40
C VAL A 48 -0.59 -3.86 6.29
N THR A 49 -0.42 -4.42 5.10
CA THR A 49 0.48 -5.56 4.84
C THR A 49 1.61 -5.24 3.87
N GLY A 50 1.72 -4.01 3.39
CA GLY A 50 2.82 -3.59 2.51
C GLY A 50 2.39 -2.57 1.46
N ARG A 51 3.22 -2.39 0.43
CA ARG A 51 3.02 -1.42 -0.65
C ARG A 51 2.88 -2.14 -1.99
N ALA A 52 1.91 -1.74 -2.80
CA ALA A 52 1.58 -2.40 -4.06
C ALA A 52 2.67 -2.28 -5.14
N LYS A 53 3.55 -1.29 -5.03
CA LYS A 53 4.63 -1.01 -6.00
C LYS A 53 6.04 -1.27 -5.47
N ASP A 54 6.18 -1.55 -4.18
CA ASP A 54 7.50 -1.78 -3.59
C ASP A 54 7.78 -3.28 -3.62
N ILE A 55 8.04 -3.82 -4.81
CA ILE A 55 8.47 -5.22 -5.00
C ILE A 55 9.88 -5.21 -5.59
N ILE A 56 10.80 -5.93 -4.95
CA ILE A 56 12.15 -6.15 -5.46
C ILE A 56 12.14 -7.42 -6.32
N ILE A 57 12.47 -7.28 -7.60
CA ILE A 57 12.55 -8.43 -8.52
C ILE A 57 14.02 -8.87 -8.66
N ARG A 58 14.34 -10.10 -8.22
CA ARG A 58 15.68 -10.68 -8.34
C ARG A 58 15.62 -12.15 -8.73
N ASN A 59 16.38 -12.53 -9.76
CA ASN A 59 16.43 -13.89 -10.30
C ASN A 59 15.06 -14.51 -10.62
N GLY A 60 14.07 -13.68 -11.00
CA GLY A 60 12.71 -14.13 -11.29
C GLY A 60 11.79 -14.22 -10.06
N GLU A 61 12.29 -13.91 -8.87
CA GLU A 61 11.52 -13.92 -7.62
C GLU A 61 11.04 -12.51 -7.25
N ASN A 62 9.81 -12.43 -6.73
CA ASN A 62 9.22 -11.21 -6.18
C ASN A 62 9.46 -11.16 -4.67
N ILE A 63 10.35 -10.27 -4.23
CA ILE A 63 10.73 -10.11 -2.83
C ILE A 63 10.00 -8.88 -2.27
N SER A 64 9.27 -9.06 -1.18
CA SER A 64 8.64 -7.96 -0.45
C SER A 64 9.69 -7.27 0.44
N PRO A 65 9.98 -5.96 0.27
CA PRO A 65 10.84 -5.20 1.17
C PRO A 65 10.37 -5.27 2.62
N LYS A 66 9.05 -5.26 2.84
CA LYS A 66 8.47 -5.35 4.18
C LYS A 66 8.90 -6.62 4.92
N GLU A 67 8.97 -7.77 4.24
CA GLU A 67 9.42 -9.02 4.86
C GLU A 67 10.88 -8.91 5.33
N VAL A 68 11.72 -8.28 4.52
CA VAL A 68 13.12 -8.01 4.87
C VAL A 68 13.21 -7.03 6.03
N GLU A 69 12.44 -5.95 6.00
CA GLU A 69 12.37 -4.94 7.06
C GLU A 69 11.88 -5.52 8.39
N ASP A 70 10.84 -6.35 8.36
CA ASP A 70 10.26 -7.02 9.54
C ASP A 70 11.28 -7.99 10.18
N ILE A 71 12.20 -8.58 9.41
CA ILE A 71 13.33 -9.35 9.96
C ILE A 71 14.41 -8.41 10.49
N LEU A 72 14.80 -7.39 9.71
CA LEU A 72 15.88 -6.46 10.07
C LEU A 72 15.57 -5.66 11.34
N VAL A 73 14.31 -5.31 11.60
CA VAL A 73 13.92 -4.59 12.82
C VAL A 73 14.16 -5.42 14.09
N THR A 74 14.24 -6.76 13.98
CA THR A 74 14.60 -7.63 15.11
C THR A 74 16.11 -7.76 15.32
N HIS A 75 16.92 -7.29 14.37
CA HIS A 75 18.36 -7.49 14.40
C HIS A 75 19.05 -6.44 15.30
N PRO A 76 19.81 -6.84 16.34
CA PRO A 76 20.29 -5.94 17.40
C PRO A 76 21.28 -4.85 16.97
N ARG A 77 21.79 -4.91 15.73
CA ARG A 77 22.70 -3.89 15.15
C ARG A 77 22.01 -2.98 14.13
N VAL A 78 20.72 -3.13 13.91
CA VAL A 78 19.90 -2.28 13.04
C VAL A 78 18.93 -1.53 13.96
N ALA A 79 18.89 -0.20 13.84
CA ALA A 79 18.15 0.69 14.73
C ALA A 79 17.01 1.39 13.99
#